data_AF-A0A4V1MWI6-F1
#
_entry.id   AF-A0A4V1MWI6-F1
#
_cell.length_a   1.000
_cell.length_b   1.000
_cell.length_c   1.000
_cell.angle_alpha   90.00
_cell.angle_beta   90.00
_cell.angle_gamma   90.00
#
_symmetry.space_group_name_H-M   'P 1'
#
loop_
_entity.id
_entity.type
_entity.pdbx_description
1 polymer ?
#
loop_
_entity_poly.entity_id
_entity_poly.type
_entity_poly.pdbx_seq_one_letter_code
_entity_poly.pdbx_strand_id
1 'polypeptide(L)'
;MKAQEVKVYEIFNHNPQENLVPQNKSTKSAKTTLAAVENNSYAADLNNFYDLNYNLKPTIYIANNAIAMAPDNQNPVKVILEDVKSLNILKTINPVFQTVELIEINVESLSELNTIFDVATLQSFSSLKYIYVQCNQFSTSVAQMQRFVINTGSSITVYFMTINPS
;
A
#
# COMPACT_ATOMS: atom_id res chain seq x y z
N MET A 1 -4.84 8.53 -25.37
CA MET A 1 -4.52 8.54 -23.93
C MET A 1 -3.36 7.59 -23.71
N LYS A 2 -2.26 8.03 -23.09
CA LYS A 2 -1.21 7.10 -22.62
C LYS A 2 -1.76 6.40 -21.39
N ALA A 3 -1.74 5.06 -21.36
CA ALA A 3 -2.04 4.31 -20.16
C ALA A 3 -1.03 4.72 -19.08
N GLN A 4 -1.51 5.22 -17.96
CA GLN A 4 -0.66 5.59 -16.83
C GLN A 4 -0.30 4.30 -16.09
N GLU A 5 1.00 4.04 -15.94
CA GLU A 5 1.51 2.83 -15.33
C GLU A 5 1.26 2.87 -13.81
N VAL A 6 0.36 2.01 -13.33
CA VAL A 6 0.05 1.89 -11.91
C VAL A 6 1.19 1.13 -11.24
N LYS A 7 1.85 1.77 -10.27
CA LYS A 7 2.93 1.18 -9.47
C LYS A 7 2.33 0.25 -8.41
N VAL A 8 2.18 -1.03 -8.74
CA VAL A 8 1.68 -2.07 -7.82
C VAL A 8 2.76 -3.11 -7.59
N TYR A 9 3.16 -3.29 -6.34
CA TYR A 9 4.20 -4.24 -5.95
C TYR A 9 3.70 -5.23 -4.89
N GLU A 10 3.95 -6.50 -5.14
CA GLU A 10 3.80 -7.56 -4.13
C GLU A 10 5.01 -7.51 -3.19
N ILE A 11 4.78 -7.57 -1.88
CA ILE A 11 5.84 -7.66 -0.87
C ILE A 11 5.75 -8.98 -0.12
N PHE A 12 6.89 -9.66 0.07
CA PHE A 12 6.98 -10.94 0.77
C PHE A 12 7.68 -10.73 2.12
N ASN A 13 7.01 -11.05 3.24
CA ASN A 13 7.57 -10.97 4.61
C ASN A 13 7.85 -9.56 5.21
N HIS A 14 7.82 -9.54 6.55
CA HIS A 14 8.03 -8.41 7.47
C HIS A 14 9.48 -7.87 7.54
N ASN A 15 10.42 -8.38 6.74
CA ASN A 15 11.85 -8.03 6.86
C ASN A 15 12.33 -7.23 5.62
N PRO A 16 12.64 -5.92 5.75
CA PRO A 16 13.02 -5.05 4.64
C PRO A 16 14.25 -5.52 3.83
N GLN A 17 15.07 -6.39 4.41
CA GLN A 17 16.35 -6.83 3.85
C GLN A 17 16.25 -8.02 2.87
N GLU A 18 15.09 -8.69 2.75
CA GLU A 18 14.93 -9.89 1.91
C GLU A 18 14.16 -9.67 0.59
N ASN A 19 13.58 -8.49 0.35
CA ASN A 19 12.64 -8.25 -0.76
C ASN A 19 13.25 -7.72 -2.08
N LEU A 20 14.54 -7.89 -2.31
CA LEU A 20 15.18 -7.50 -3.58
C LEU A 20 15.13 -8.64 -4.60
N VAL A 21 13.95 -8.98 -5.13
CA VAL A 21 13.86 -9.81 -6.33
C VAL A 21 12.86 -9.23 -7.34
N PRO A 22 13.33 -8.46 -8.34
CA PRO A 22 12.57 -8.25 -9.55
C PRO A 22 12.38 -9.60 -10.26
N GLN A 23 11.14 -10.09 -10.35
CA GLN A 23 10.82 -11.31 -11.07
C GLN A 23 10.90 -11.07 -12.59
N ASN A 24 12.07 -11.30 -13.18
CA ASN A 24 12.22 -11.49 -14.62
C ASN A 24 12.67 -12.93 -14.88
N LYS A 25 11.76 -13.77 -15.39
CA LYS A 25 12.03 -15.17 -15.73
C LYS A 25 13.00 -15.26 -16.91
N SER A 26 14.25 -15.68 -16.67
CA SER A 26 15.00 -16.57 -17.58
C SER A 26 16.24 -17.16 -16.91
N THR A 27 16.42 -18.45 -17.12
CA THR A 27 17.45 -19.35 -16.60
C THR A 27 18.87 -19.02 -17.06
N LYS A 28 19.85 -19.04 -16.14
CA LYS A 28 21.09 -19.88 -16.14
C LYS A 28 22.19 -19.28 -15.25
N SER A 29 22.86 -20.17 -14.53
CA SER A 29 23.90 -19.93 -13.54
C SER A 29 25.05 -19.03 -13.99
N ALA A 30 25.40 -18.04 -13.16
CA ALA A 30 26.76 -17.52 -13.03
C ALA A 30 26.96 -16.90 -11.65
N LYS A 31 27.88 -17.48 -10.86
CA LYS A 31 28.48 -16.82 -9.70
C LYS A 31 29.24 -15.61 -10.23
N THR A 32 28.74 -14.41 -9.99
CA THR A 32 29.51 -13.17 -10.19
C THR A 32 29.07 -12.17 -9.14
N THR A 33 30.03 -11.72 -8.35
CA THR A 33 29.97 -10.52 -7.52
C THR A 33 29.31 -9.39 -8.29
N LEU A 34 28.10 -9.00 -7.92
CA LEU A 34 27.38 -7.87 -8.52
C LEU A 34 27.62 -6.63 -7.67
N ALA A 35 28.58 -5.85 -8.16
CA ALA A 35 28.80 -4.47 -7.78
C ALA A 35 27.49 -3.66 -7.86
N ALA A 36 27.35 -2.78 -6.88
CA ALA A 36 26.37 -1.73 -6.78
C ALA A 36 26.09 -1.01 -8.11
N VAL A 37 24.97 -1.32 -8.76
CA VAL A 37 24.27 -0.42 -9.69
C VAL A 37 22.77 -0.76 -9.74
N GLU A 38 21.97 -0.47 -8.72
CA GLU A 38 20.50 -0.42 -8.86
C GLU A 38 19.87 0.69 -7.98
N ASN A 39 19.62 1.84 -8.61
CA ASN A 39 18.69 2.93 -8.26
C ASN A 39 18.49 3.30 -6.77
N ASN A 40 19.32 4.23 -6.28
CA ASN A 40 19.25 4.82 -4.94
C ASN A 40 17.84 5.37 -4.54
N SER A 41 17.00 5.72 -5.52
CA SER A 41 15.64 6.23 -5.29
C SER A 41 14.61 5.14 -4.94
N TYR A 42 14.71 3.94 -5.53
CA TYR A 42 13.77 2.84 -5.24
C TYR A 42 14.01 2.26 -3.85
N ALA A 43 15.27 2.06 -3.48
CA ALA A 43 15.65 1.62 -2.15
C ALA A 43 15.21 2.63 -1.06
N ALA A 44 15.35 3.93 -1.33
CA ALA A 44 14.89 4.97 -0.41
C ALA A 44 13.35 5.01 -0.27
N ASP A 45 12.61 4.87 -1.38
CA ASP A 45 11.14 4.84 -1.38
C ASP A 45 10.61 3.64 -0.59
N LEU A 46 11.24 2.47 -0.79
CA LEU A 46 10.90 1.25 -0.06
C LEU A 46 11.22 1.39 1.44
N ASN A 47 12.37 1.97 1.81
CA ASN A 47 12.71 2.22 3.22
C ASN A 47 11.72 3.17 3.90
N ASN A 48 11.26 4.22 3.21
CA ASN A 48 10.24 5.14 3.73
C ASN A 48 8.91 4.41 3.96
N PHE A 49 8.50 3.56 3.02
CA PHE A 49 7.33 2.71 3.20
C PHE A 49 7.46 1.81 4.46
N TYR A 50 8.60 1.11 4.62
CA TYR A 50 8.83 0.27 5.79
C TYR A 50 8.81 1.08 7.10
N ASP A 51 9.42 2.27 7.15
CA ASP A 51 9.38 3.15 8.32
C ASP A 51 7.93 3.57 8.67
N LEU A 52 7.13 3.96 7.67
CA LEU A 52 5.73 4.33 7.89
C LEU A 52 4.85 3.16 8.32
N ASN A 53 5.12 1.97 7.79
CA ASN A 53 4.27 0.81 8.01
C ASN A 53 4.54 0.13 9.35
N TYR A 54 5.82 -0.03 9.74
CA TYR A 54 6.24 -0.87 10.85
C TYR A 54 6.65 -0.12 12.12
N ASN A 55 7.06 1.14 12.01
CA ASN A 55 7.34 1.93 13.21
C ASN A 55 6.07 2.54 13.78
N LEU A 56 6.08 2.83 15.08
CA LEU A 56 4.96 3.49 15.74
C LEU A 56 4.79 4.90 15.16
N LYS A 57 3.66 5.16 14.52
CA LYS A 57 3.27 6.46 13.96
C LYS A 57 1.92 6.90 14.52
N PRO A 58 1.64 8.22 14.57
CA PRO A 58 0.30 8.71 14.86
C PRO A 58 -0.68 8.15 13.82
N THR A 59 -1.64 7.34 14.27
CA THR A 59 -2.45 6.49 13.39
C THR A 59 -3.93 6.66 13.68
N ILE A 60 -4.73 6.89 12.64
CA ILE A 60 -6.19 6.79 12.71
C ILE A 60 -6.61 5.35 12.40
N TYR A 61 -7.47 4.80 13.23
CA TYR A 61 -8.10 3.49 13.02
C TYR A 61 -9.54 3.70 12.62
N ILE A 62 -9.95 3.00 11.57
CA ILE A 62 -11.27 3.11 10.98
C ILE A 62 -11.85 1.72 10.84
N ALA A 63 -13.03 1.54 11.42
CA ALA A 63 -13.76 0.28 11.39
C ALA A 63 -15.25 0.57 11.31
N ASN A 64 -16.02 -0.31 10.68
CA ASN A 64 -17.47 -0.17 10.56
C ASN A 64 -17.91 1.16 9.94
N ASN A 65 -17.12 1.69 8.99
CA ASN A 65 -17.34 2.97 8.32
C ASN A 65 -17.40 4.16 9.30
N ALA A 66 -16.64 4.08 10.40
CA ALA A 66 -16.48 5.13 11.41
C ALA A 66 -15.03 5.22 11.88
N ILE A 67 -14.61 6.40 12.34
CA ILE A 67 -13.32 6.57 13.03
C ILE A 67 -13.45 5.92 14.40
N ALA A 68 -12.74 4.82 14.62
CA ALA A 68 -12.72 4.09 15.88
C ALA A 68 -11.74 4.71 16.89
N MET A 69 -10.59 5.17 16.40
CA MET A 69 -9.55 5.81 17.21
C MET A 69 -8.76 6.81 16.37
N ALA A 70 -8.33 7.90 16.98
CA ALA A 70 -7.45 8.90 16.39
C ALA A 70 -6.37 9.30 17.41
N PRO A 71 -5.18 9.72 16.98
CA PRO A 71 -4.12 10.12 17.89
C PRO A 71 -4.45 11.45 18.57
N ASP A 72 -4.27 11.52 19.89
CA ASP A 72 -4.46 12.75 20.65
C ASP A 72 -3.32 13.74 20.39
N ASN A 73 -3.67 14.99 20.09
CA ASN A 73 -2.72 16.11 19.95
C ASN A 73 -1.56 15.90 18.96
N GLN A 74 -1.70 14.97 18.01
CA GLN A 74 -0.72 14.69 16.98
C GLN A 74 -1.41 14.60 15.62
N ASN A 75 -0.73 15.11 14.58
CA ASN A 75 -1.22 14.95 13.22
C ASN A 75 -1.01 13.51 12.77
N PRO A 76 -2.05 12.82 12.27
CA PRO A 76 -1.95 11.44 11.83
C PRO A 76 -1.08 11.35 10.57
N VAL A 77 -0.21 10.35 10.53
CA VAL A 77 0.64 10.05 9.38
C VAL A 77 0.17 8.76 8.71
N LYS A 78 -0.57 7.92 9.43
CA LYS A 78 -1.10 6.64 8.96
C LYS A 78 -2.61 6.55 9.19
N VAL A 79 -3.30 5.89 8.28
CA VAL A 79 -4.69 5.47 8.43
C VAL A 79 -4.73 3.95 8.25
N ILE A 80 -5.40 3.23 9.16
CA ILE A 80 -5.66 1.79 9.06
C ILE A 80 -7.16 1.58 8.94
N LEU A 81 -7.57 0.92 7.86
CA LEU A 81 -8.92 0.41 7.66
C LEU A 81 -8.93 -1.04 8.08
N GLU A 82 -9.70 -1.34 9.12
CA GLU A 82 -9.90 -2.71 9.60
C GLU A 82 -10.82 -3.51 8.66
N ASP A 83 -11.56 -2.82 7.78
CA ASP A 83 -12.47 -3.44 6.81
C ASP A 83 -12.61 -2.62 5.51
N VAL A 84 -12.96 -3.30 4.41
CA VAL A 84 -13.16 -2.67 3.09
C VAL A 84 -14.40 -1.77 3.03
N LYS A 85 -15.44 -2.06 3.81
CA LYS A 85 -16.65 -1.21 3.88
C LYS A 85 -16.34 0.22 4.37
N SER A 86 -15.25 0.40 5.11
CA SER A 86 -14.77 1.71 5.57
C SER A 86 -14.11 2.56 4.50
N LEU A 87 -13.89 2.06 3.27
CA LEU A 87 -13.34 2.87 2.17
C LEU A 87 -14.13 4.16 1.91
N ASN A 88 -15.45 4.15 2.17
CA ASN A 88 -16.29 5.29 1.87
C ASN A 88 -16.04 6.50 2.77
N ILE A 89 -15.62 6.29 4.02
CA ILE A 89 -15.31 7.39 4.94
C ILE A 89 -14.12 8.23 4.48
N LEU A 90 -13.16 7.62 3.75
CA LEU A 90 -11.99 8.31 3.20
C LEU A 90 -12.35 9.35 2.14
N LYS A 91 -13.52 9.23 1.53
CA LYS A 91 -14.03 10.18 0.53
C LYS A 91 -14.64 11.43 1.17
N THR A 92 -14.89 11.38 2.48
CA THR A 92 -15.43 12.52 3.21
C THR A 92 -14.34 13.58 3.34
N ILE A 93 -14.70 14.83 3.07
CA ILE A 93 -13.80 15.97 3.32
C ILE A 93 -13.55 16.04 4.82
N ASN A 94 -12.33 15.71 5.24
CA ASN A 94 -11.92 15.75 6.63
C ASN A 94 -10.46 16.23 6.72
N PRO A 95 -10.20 17.44 7.26
CA PRO A 95 -8.86 17.99 7.37
C PRO A 95 -7.87 17.10 8.12
N VAL A 96 -8.36 16.20 8.98
CA VAL A 96 -7.52 15.27 9.73
C VAL A 96 -6.67 14.37 8.82
N PHE A 97 -7.10 14.15 7.57
CA PHE A 97 -6.40 13.29 6.62
C PHE A 97 -5.26 13.98 5.84
N GLN A 98 -5.10 15.31 5.96
CA GLN A 98 -4.16 16.07 5.12
C GLN A 98 -2.70 15.68 5.29
N THR A 99 -2.33 15.21 6.49
CA THR A 99 -0.96 14.80 6.85
C THR A 99 -0.71 13.30 6.67
N VAL A 100 -1.74 12.54 6.26
CA VAL A 100 -1.62 11.09 6.10
C VAL A 100 -0.76 10.78 4.88
N GLU A 101 0.27 9.98 5.09
CA GLU A 101 1.20 9.52 4.06
C GLU A 101 0.96 8.05 3.65
N LEU A 102 0.32 7.26 4.52
CA LEU A 102 0.04 5.84 4.31
C LEU A 102 -1.42 5.49 4.65
N ILE A 103 -2.11 4.84 3.73
CA ILE A 103 -3.38 4.14 3.99
C ILE A 103 -3.12 2.64 3.96
N GLU A 104 -3.43 1.95 5.04
CA GLU A 104 -3.43 0.49 5.15
C GLU A 104 -4.87 -0.02 5.10
N ILE A 105 -5.11 -1.08 4.33
CA ILE A 105 -6.43 -1.66 4.10
C ILE A 105 -6.35 -3.15 4.36
N ASN A 106 -7.12 -3.62 5.34
CA ASN A 106 -7.30 -5.04 5.58
C ASN A 106 -8.43 -5.57 4.69
N VAL A 107 -8.12 -6.62 3.93
CA VAL A 107 -9.05 -7.31 3.06
C VAL A 107 -9.14 -8.76 3.55
N GLU A 108 -10.34 -9.18 3.93
CA GLU A 108 -10.56 -10.47 4.57
C GLU A 108 -10.93 -11.56 3.55
N SER A 109 -11.49 -11.17 2.40
CA SER A 109 -11.88 -12.14 1.37
C SER A 109 -11.63 -11.66 -0.05
N LEU A 110 -11.46 -12.62 -0.96
CA LEU A 110 -11.28 -12.32 -2.38
C LEU A 110 -12.47 -11.53 -2.98
N SER A 111 -13.68 -11.75 -2.47
CA SER A 111 -14.88 -11.04 -2.92
C SER A 111 -14.85 -9.55 -2.61
N GLU A 112 -14.15 -9.13 -1.55
CA GLU A 112 -14.06 -7.71 -1.19
C GLU A 112 -13.23 -6.91 -2.18
N LEU A 113 -12.33 -7.55 -2.94
CA LEU A 113 -11.59 -6.93 -4.03
C LEU A 113 -12.48 -6.47 -5.19
N ASN A 114 -13.76 -6.85 -5.21
CA ASN A 114 -14.74 -6.29 -6.15
C ASN A 114 -15.19 -4.87 -5.76
N THR A 115 -14.90 -4.43 -4.54
CA THR A 115 -15.18 -3.06 -4.08
C THR A 115 -14.07 -2.13 -4.54
N ILE A 116 -14.31 -1.41 -5.63
CA ILE A 116 -13.29 -0.54 -6.23
C ILE A 116 -12.91 0.59 -5.27
N PHE A 117 -11.61 0.68 -4.96
CA PHE A 117 -10.99 1.82 -4.30
C PHE A 117 -10.44 2.81 -5.34
N ASP A 118 -11.25 3.80 -5.67
CA ASP A 118 -10.87 4.89 -6.57
C ASP A 118 -10.17 6.02 -5.81
N VAL A 119 -8.84 6.08 -5.94
CA VAL A 119 -7.98 7.00 -5.20
C VAL A 119 -8.20 8.45 -5.64
N ALA A 120 -8.65 8.69 -6.87
CA ALA A 120 -8.95 10.05 -7.35
C ALA A 120 -10.15 10.68 -6.62
N THR A 121 -10.94 9.88 -5.89
CA THR A 121 -12.06 10.39 -5.08
C THR A 121 -11.63 10.93 -3.71
N LEU A 122 -10.36 10.77 -3.33
CA LEU A 122 -9.82 11.23 -2.05
C LEU A 122 -9.48 12.72 -2.10
N GLN A 123 -10.28 13.54 -1.42
CA GLN A 123 -10.11 15.00 -1.46
C GLN A 123 -9.22 15.56 -0.33
N SER A 124 -8.99 14.80 0.74
CA SER A 124 -8.29 15.28 1.93
C SER A 124 -6.91 14.66 2.15
N PHE A 125 -6.36 13.95 1.16
CA PHE A 125 -5.14 13.15 1.29
C PHE A 125 -3.95 13.75 0.52
N SER A 126 -3.65 15.03 0.75
CA SER A 126 -2.63 15.78 0.00
C SER A 126 -1.20 15.28 0.20
N SER A 127 -0.92 14.57 1.30
CA SER A 127 0.41 14.03 1.62
C SER A 127 0.54 12.53 1.31
N LEU A 128 -0.49 11.91 0.73
CA LEU A 128 -0.53 10.47 0.51
C LEU A 128 0.55 10.02 -0.48
N LYS A 129 1.36 9.06 -0.05
CA LYS A 129 2.45 8.46 -0.83
C LYS A 129 2.21 6.98 -1.08
N TYR A 130 1.60 6.29 -0.12
CA TYR A 130 1.50 4.83 -0.12
C TYR A 130 0.09 4.35 0.17
N ILE A 131 -0.32 3.30 -0.54
CA ILE A 131 -1.46 2.47 -0.19
C ILE A 131 -0.92 1.06 0.05
N TYR A 132 -1.27 0.48 1.18
CA TYR A 132 -0.90 -0.87 1.54
C TYR A 132 -2.14 -1.74 1.70
N VAL A 133 -2.20 -2.83 0.95
CA VAL A 133 -3.33 -3.76 1.01
C VAL A 133 -2.89 -5.10 1.59
N GLN A 134 -3.49 -5.48 2.70
CA GLN A 134 -3.21 -6.76 3.36
C GLN A 134 -4.29 -7.78 3.05
N CYS A 135 -3.89 -8.87 2.37
CA CYS A 135 -4.73 -10.02 2.07
C CYS A 135 -4.25 -11.23 2.87
N ASN A 136 -4.48 -11.24 4.18
CA ASN A 136 -3.90 -12.23 5.11
C ASN A 136 -4.58 -13.61 5.08
N GLN A 137 -5.72 -13.75 4.38
CA GLN A 137 -6.56 -14.96 4.42
C GLN A 137 -6.70 -15.64 3.05
N PHE A 138 -6.21 -15.04 1.97
CA PHE A 138 -6.36 -15.55 0.61
C PHE A 138 -5.24 -15.06 -0.31
N SER A 139 -4.98 -15.81 -1.38
CA SER A 139 -4.01 -15.43 -2.40
C SER A 139 -4.64 -14.49 -3.42
N THR A 140 -3.89 -13.48 -3.87
CA THR A 140 -4.31 -12.55 -4.92
C THR A 140 -3.16 -12.28 -5.89
N SER A 141 -3.46 -11.61 -6.99
CA SER A 141 -2.51 -11.26 -8.04
C SER A 141 -2.39 -9.75 -8.21
N VAL A 142 -1.28 -9.32 -8.82
CA VAL A 142 -1.08 -7.92 -9.24
C VAL A 142 -2.26 -7.40 -10.07
N ALA A 143 -2.78 -8.22 -11.00
CA ALA A 143 -3.90 -7.84 -11.86
C ALA A 143 -5.21 -7.62 -11.08
N GLN A 144 -5.44 -8.41 -10.03
CA GLN A 144 -6.59 -8.19 -9.13
C GLN A 144 -6.39 -6.92 -8.31
N MET A 145 -5.18 -6.67 -7.80
CA MET A 145 -4.88 -5.47 -7.04
C MET A 145 -4.99 -4.19 -7.88
N GLN A 146 -4.58 -4.23 -9.16
CA GLN A 146 -4.77 -3.14 -10.12
C GLN A 146 -6.24 -2.86 -10.47
N ARG A 147 -7.14 -3.84 -10.27
CA ARG A 147 -8.59 -3.65 -10.43
C ARG A 147 -9.25 -3.14 -9.15
N PHE A 148 -8.68 -3.51 -8.00
CA PHE A 148 -9.14 -3.05 -6.69
C PHE A 148 -8.74 -1.60 -6.43
N VAL A 149 -7.47 -1.22 -6.59
CA VAL A 149 -6.97 0.15 -6.40
C VAL A 149 -6.72 0.80 -7.74
N ILE A 150 -7.50 1.83 -8.07
CA ILE A 150 -7.44 2.52 -9.36
C ILE A 150 -7.15 4.02 -9.21
N ASN A 151 -6.76 4.66 -10.33
CA ASN A 151 -6.57 6.12 -10.43
C ASN A 151 -5.62 6.71 -9.37
N THR A 152 -4.56 5.98 -9.02
CA THR A 152 -3.54 6.39 -8.02
C THR A 152 -2.72 7.60 -8.45
N GLY A 153 -2.71 7.94 -9.75
CA GLY A 153 -1.73 8.86 -10.32
C GLY A 153 -0.30 8.31 -10.26
N SER A 154 0.70 9.14 -10.56
CA SER A 154 2.11 8.74 -10.59
C SER A 154 2.85 8.89 -9.25
N SER A 155 2.26 9.62 -8.30
CA SER A 155 2.85 9.96 -7.00
C SER A 155 2.55 8.95 -5.90
N ILE A 156 1.57 8.06 -6.10
CA ILE A 156 1.16 7.06 -5.11
C ILE A 156 1.66 5.69 -5.56
N THR A 157 2.32 4.98 -4.66
CA THR A 157 2.75 3.59 -4.84
C THR A 157 1.82 2.66 -4.05
N VAL A 158 1.37 1.59 -4.69
CA VAL A 158 0.56 0.54 -4.05
C VAL A 158 1.45 -0.65 -3.72
N TYR A 159 1.49 -1.02 -2.45
CA TYR A 159 2.04 -2.28 -1.99
C TYR A 159 0.92 -3.21 -1.60
N PHE A 160 1.10 -4.52 -1.80
CA PHE A 160 0.20 -5.50 -1.22
C PHE A 160 0.95 -6.72 -0.72
N MET A 161 0.40 -7.32 0.34
CA MET A 161 0.81 -8.63 0.83
C MET A 161 -0.34 -9.61 0.66
N THR A 162 -0.02 -10.86 0.41
CA THR A 162 -1.00 -11.94 0.25
C THR A 162 -0.45 -13.23 0.82
N ILE A 163 -1.31 -14.19 1.17
CA ILE A 163 -0.78 -15.51 1.56
C ILE A 163 -0.12 -16.13 0.33
N ASN A 164 1.11 -16.60 0.51
CA ASN A 164 1.80 -17.37 -0.51
C ASN A 164 1.19 -18.78 -0.50
N PRO A 165 0.55 -19.26 -1.59
CA PRO A 165 0.15 -20.66 -1.64
C PRO A 165 1.42 -21.51 -1.58
N SER A 166 1.53 -22.32 -0.52
CA SER A 166 2.64 -23.25 -0.29
C SER A 166 2.79 -24.27 -1.42
#